data_AF-A0A7R9IPT0-F1
#
_entry.id   AF-A0A7R9IPT0-F1
#
_cell.length_a   1.000
_cell.length_b   1.000
_cell.length_c   1.000
_cell.angle_alpha   90.00
_cell.angle_beta   90.00
_cell.angle_gamma   90.00
#
_symmetry.space_group_name_H-M   'P 1'
#
loop_
_entity.id
_entity.type
_entity.pdbx_description
1 polymer ?
#
loop_
_entity_poly.entity_id
_entity_poly.type
_entity_poly.pdbx_seq_one_letter_code
_entity_poly.pdbx_strand_id
1 'polypeptide(L)'
;MKHSSEGICYCGKGRNLNIAELLCASCSTWFHESCIGYQLGKLVPLMMNYFFVCKNCSATGLETFKKNQATFPQMCVTAIGNLMQASVKEGKPRKMFSKDHDIVPFIDCHWEGMTTMARRVTQSWHATIHRTLTKEVGTMFLCKDTSHDGSHPLYGLLGLHLTQIKPNYEAMIKGGHLRITEMGIQQVTAAGSVKGRNSRKKTLGDHGAGPSKKGRGGDSGAIKLPAHGYPLEHPYNKDGYRYILAEPDPHAPFRQ
;
A
#
# COMPACT_ATOMS: atom_id res chain seq x y z
N MET A 1 9.54 -8.05 -37.60
CA MET A 1 10.31 -7.44 -36.49
C MET A 1 9.53 -6.21 -36.00
N LYS A 2 8.88 -6.27 -34.83
CA LYS A 2 8.22 -5.10 -34.24
C LYS A 2 9.29 -4.29 -33.50
N HIS A 3 9.70 -3.17 -34.07
CA HIS A 3 10.44 -2.15 -33.31
C HIS A 3 9.49 -1.60 -32.23
N SER A 4 9.60 -2.13 -31.02
CA SER A 4 8.98 -1.53 -29.84
C SER A 4 9.72 -0.22 -29.57
N SER A 5 9.15 0.91 -29.99
CA SER A 5 9.57 2.21 -29.50
C SER A 5 9.55 2.18 -27.97
N GLU A 6 10.70 2.33 -27.34
CA GLU A 6 10.83 2.36 -25.88
C GLU A 6 9.83 3.36 -25.27
N GLY A 7 9.10 2.93 -24.25
CA GLY A 7 8.75 3.77 -23.09
C GLY A 7 7.94 5.05 -23.30
N ILE A 8 7.13 5.16 -24.36
CA ILE A 8 6.34 6.37 -24.65
C ILE A 8 4.85 6.17 -24.31
N CYS A 9 4.18 7.22 -23.82
CA CYS A 9 2.74 7.22 -23.52
C CYS A 9 1.89 6.94 -24.78
N TYR A 10 0.60 6.61 -24.63
CA TYR A 10 -0.33 6.41 -25.76
C TYR A 10 -0.37 7.55 -26.77
N CYS A 11 -0.10 8.78 -26.34
CA CYS A 11 -0.06 9.96 -27.20
C CYS A 11 1.26 10.14 -27.98
N GLY A 12 2.22 9.23 -27.85
CA GLY A 12 3.53 9.37 -28.51
C GLY A 12 4.47 10.37 -27.84
N LYS A 13 4.10 10.96 -26.69
CA LYS A 13 4.92 11.94 -25.97
C LYS A 13 5.63 11.32 -24.76
N GLY A 14 6.81 11.84 -24.45
CA GLY A 14 7.57 11.53 -23.26
C GLY A 14 6.95 12.13 -21.99
N ARG A 15 7.65 11.94 -20.87
CA ARG A 15 7.14 12.33 -19.55
C ARG A 15 6.93 13.83 -19.38
N ASN A 16 5.97 14.18 -18.54
CA ASN A 16 5.72 15.54 -18.06
C ASN A 16 5.48 15.54 -16.55
N LEU A 17 6.49 15.95 -15.78
CA LEU A 17 6.46 15.96 -14.32
C LEU A 17 5.49 16.99 -13.73
N ASN A 18 4.90 17.87 -14.55
CA ASN A 18 3.94 18.88 -14.11
C ASN A 18 2.50 18.38 -14.08
N ILE A 19 2.24 17.17 -14.57
CA ILE A 19 0.91 16.53 -14.56
C ILE A 19 1.00 15.16 -13.90
N ALA A 20 -0.14 14.59 -13.52
CA ALA A 20 -0.14 13.23 -13.02
C ALA A 20 0.20 12.23 -14.14
N GLU A 21 1.09 11.31 -13.83
CA GLU A 21 1.53 10.23 -14.71
C GLU A 21 1.51 8.92 -13.95
N LEU A 22 1.10 7.83 -14.62
CA LEU A 22 1.02 6.49 -14.06
C LEU A 22 2.03 5.56 -14.74
N LEU A 23 2.83 4.88 -13.94
CA LEU A 23 3.77 3.85 -14.38
C LEU A 23 3.03 2.50 -14.48
N CYS A 24 3.04 1.87 -15.65
CA CYS A 24 2.48 0.52 -15.79
C CYS A 24 3.36 -0.51 -15.05
N ALA A 25 2.74 -1.34 -14.22
CA ALA A 25 3.43 -2.38 -13.45
C ALA A 25 4.02 -3.50 -14.31
N SER A 26 3.50 -3.70 -15.53
CA SER A 26 3.96 -4.78 -16.42
C SER A 26 5.05 -4.32 -17.38
N CYS A 27 4.82 -3.23 -18.13
CA CYS A 27 5.78 -2.76 -19.15
C CYS A 27 6.70 -1.62 -18.69
N SER A 28 6.57 -1.15 -17.45
CA SER A 28 7.36 -0.03 -16.91
C SER A 28 7.34 1.26 -17.77
N THR A 29 6.28 1.46 -18.54
CA THR A 29 6.05 2.68 -19.35
C THR A 29 5.16 3.66 -18.59
N TRP A 30 5.42 4.96 -18.74
CA TRP A 30 4.64 6.04 -18.13
C TRP A 30 3.48 6.48 -19.04
N PHE A 31 2.34 6.76 -18.43
CA PHE A 31 1.12 7.21 -19.11
C PHE A 31 0.57 8.46 -18.44
N HIS A 32 0.32 9.51 -19.20
CA HIS A 32 -0.32 10.72 -18.70
C HIS A 32 -1.75 10.43 -18.23
N GLU A 33 -2.18 11.07 -17.15
CA GLU A 33 -3.57 11.02 -16.66
C GLU A 33 -4.57 11.32 -17.80
N SER A 34 -4.29 12.33 -18.62
CA SER A 34 -5.16 12.73 -19.74
C SER A 34 -5.22 11.72 -20.90
N CYS A 35 -4.36 10.70 -20.91
CA CYS A 35 -4.35 9.68 -21.94
C CYS A 35 -5.07 8.39 -21.52
N ILE A 36 -5.56 8.31 -20.29
CA ILE A 36 -6.24 7.14 -19.74
C ILE A 36 -7.74 7.27 -19.99
N GLY A 37 -8.40 6.18 -20.38
CA GLY A 37 -9.73 6.19 -20.97
C GLY A 37 -10.89 6.43 -20.01
N TYR A 38 -10.63 6.61 -18.71
CA TYR A 38 -11.67 6.81 -17.69
C TYR A 38 -11.23 7.75 -16.56
N GLN A 39 -12.20 8.24 -15.81
CA GLN A 39 -11.96 9.19 -14.71
C GLN A 39 -11.23 8.50 -13.54
N LEU A 40 -10.03 8.98 -13.22
CA LEU A 40 -9.16 8.43 -12.15
C LEU A 40 -9.41 9.06 -10.77
N GLY A 41 -10.30 10.04 -10.69
CA GLY A 41 -10.51 10.87 -9.51
C GLY A 41 -9.41 11.93 -9.35
N LYS A 42 -9.24 12.46 -8.14
CA LYS A 42 -8.17 13.44 -7.86
C LYS A 42 -6.82 12.74 -7.76
N LEU A 43 -5.82 13.23 -8.49
CA LEU A 43 -4.44 12.75 -8.46
C LEU A 43 -3.47 13.90 -8.13
N VAL A 44 -2.24 13.53 -7.78
CA VAL A 44 -1.12 14.47 -7.57
C VAL A 44 0.05 13.97 -8.41
N PRO A 45 0.78 14.84 -9.14
CA PRO A 45 2.01 14.44 -9.81
C PRO A 45 2.98 13.78 -8.83
N LEU A 46 3.85 12.90 -9.31
CA LEU A 46 4.87 12.20 -8.50
C LEU A 46 4.32 11.32 -7.36
N MET A 47 3.00 11.05 -7.31
CA MET A 47 2.46 10.09 -6.35
C MET A 47 3.02 8.68 -6.59
N MET A 48 3.12 7.86 -5.54
CA MET A 48 3.72 6.51 -5.61
C MET A 48 2.79 5.42 -5.04
N ASN A 49 1.69 5.83 -4.40
CA ASN A 49 0.75 4.97 -3.69
C ASN A 49 -0.37 4.50 -4.60
N TYR A 50 -0.04 3.85 -5.70
CA TYR A 50 -1.03 3.26 -6.59
C TYR A 50 -0.51 1.99 -7.24
N PHE A 51 -1.43 1.31 -7.90
CA PHE A 51 -1.20 0.23 -8.84
C PHE A 51 -1.84 0.59 -10.17
N PHE A 52 -1.10 0.41 -11.28
CA PHE A 52 -1.61 0.69 -12.62
C PHE A 52 -1.15 -0.36 -13.64
N VAL A 53 -2.07 -0.80 -14.50
CA VAL A 53 -1.80 -1.64 -15.67
C VAL A 53 -2.44 -0.98 -16.88
N CYS A 54 -1.63 -0.79 -17.93
CA CYS A 54 -2.05 -0.14 -19.16
C CYS A 54 -2.89 -1.10 -20.03
N LYS A 55 -3.73 -0.59 -20.94
CA LYS A 55 -4.57 -1.38 -21.84
C LYS A 55 -3.81 -2.46 -22.64
N ASN A 56 -2.58 -2.16 -23.04
CA ASN A 56 -1.75 -3.07 -23.84
C ASN A 56 -1.19 -4.24 -23.01
N CYS A 57 -1.14 -4.10 -21.68
CA CYS A 57 -0.67 -5.13 -20.76
C CYS A 57 -1.81 -5.85 -20.05
N SER A 58 -3.04 -5.38 -20.21
CA SER A 58 -4.23 -5.96 -19.60
C SER A 58 -4.80 -7.06 -20.49
N ALA A 59 -5.11 -8.23 -19.90
CA ALA A 59 -5.72 -9.34 -20.63
C ALA A 59 -7.11 -9.01 -21.20
N THR A 60 -7.83 -8.06 -20.59
CA THR A 60 -9.15 -7.62 -21.05
C THR A 60 -9.09 -6.46 -22.05
N GLY A 61 -7.90 -5.93 -22.31
CA GLY A 61 -7.73 -4.69 -23.09
C GLY A 61 -8.20 -3.43 -22.36
N LEU A 62 -8.54 -3.53 -21.06
CA LEU A 62 -8.98 -2.40 -20.23
C LEU A 62 -7.89 -2.01 -19.23
N GLU A 63 -7.67 -0.71 -19.07
CA GLU A 63 -6.78 -0.17 -18.05
C GLU A 63 -7.27 -0.53 -16.64
N THR A 64 -6.33 -0.76 -15.72
CA THR A 64 -6.63 -1.00 -14.31
C THR A 64 -5.85 0.00 -13.47
N PHE A 65 -6.54 0.75 -12.62
CA PHE A 65 -5.93 1.68 -11.67
C PHE A 65 -6.55 1.48 -10.30
N LYS A 66 -5.70 1.52 -9.27
CA LYS A 66 -6.16 1.56 -7.89
C LYS A 66 -5.19 2.35 -7.04
N LYS A 67 -5.74 3.29 -6.26
CA LYS A 67 -4.98 4.04 -5.25
C LYS A 67 -4.86 3.20 -3.98
N ASN A 68 -3.68 3.22 -3.38
CA ASN A 68 -3.36 2.64 -2.09
C ASN A 68 -3.21 3.74 -1.04
N GLN A 69 -3.29 3.36 0.23
CA GLN A 69 -2.99 4.30 1.30
C GLN A 69 -1.51 4.72 1.24
N ALA A 70 -1.26 6.02 1.21
CA ALA A 70 0.09 6.56 1.25
C ALA A 70 0.67 6.45 2.66
N THR A 71 1.94 6.06 2.77
CA THR A 71 2.68 6.19 4.02
C THR A 71 3.16 7.63 4.20
N PHE A 72 3.40 8.07 5.44
CA PHE A 72 3.93 9.41 5.69
C PHE A 72 5.24 9.72 4.94
N PRO A 73 6.21 8.79 4.82
CA PRO A 73 7.38 9.00 3.97
C PRO A 73 7.03 9.29 2.52
N GLN A 74 6.10 8.52 1.94
CA GLN A 74 5.65 8.73 0.57
C GLN A 74 4.96 10.08 0.39
N MET A 75 4.16 10.50 1.37
CA MET A 75 3.53 11.83 1.37
C MET A 75 4.59 12.95 1.38
N CYS A 76 5.61 12.83 2.24
CA CYS A 76 6.71 13.80 2.31
C CYS A 76 7.51 13.85 1.00
N VAL A 77 7.85 12.70 0.42
CA VAL A 77 8.56 12.64 -0.88
C VAL A 77 7.73 13.27 -1.99
N THR A 78 6.43 12.94 -2.06
CA THR A 78 5.51 13.51 -3.06
C THR A 78 5.41 15.02 -2.90
N ALA A 79 5.24 15.51 -1.67
CA ALA A 79 5.14 16.94 -1.39
C ALA A 79 6.42 17.70 -1.78
N ILE A 80 7.58 17.27 -1.28
CA ILE A 80 8.86 17.92 -1.58
C ILE A 80 9.15 17.85 -3.09
N GLY A 81 8.91 16.70 -3.74
CA GLY A 81 9.12 16.55 -5.18
C GLY A 81 8.28 17.52 -6.02
N ASN A 82 7.01 17.71 -5.66
CA ASN A 82 6.14 18.67 -6.35
C ASN A 82 6.56 20.12 -6.09
N LEU A 83 6.94 20.46 -4.85
CA LEU A 83 7.45 21.78 -4.52
C LEU A 83 8.75 22.11 -5.28
N MET A 84 9.65 21.13 -5.42
CA MET A 84 10.84 21.24 -6.27
C MET A 84 10.44 21.51 -7.72
N GLN A 85 9.54 20.70 -8.29
CA GLN A 85 9.10 20.87 -9.68
C GLN A 85 8.42 22.23 -9.92
N ALA A 86 7.57 22.67 -8.99
CA ALA A 86 6.92 23.97 -9.04
C ALA A 86 7.94 25.11 -9.03
N SER A 87 8.94 25.04 -8.15
CA SER A 87 10.00 26.06 -8.07
C SER A 87 10.83 26.17 -9.36
N VAL A 88 11.05 25.04 -10.06
CA VAL A 88 11.71 25.02 -11.37
C VAL A 88 10.82 25.67 -12.42
N LYS A 89 9.52 25.35 -12.43
CA LYS A 89 8.54 25.95 -13.35
C LYS A 89 8.42 27.48 -13.17
N GLU A 90 8.56 27.96 -11.94
CA GLU A 90 8.58 29.39 -11.60
C GLU A 90 9.91 30.09 -11.91
N GLY A 91 10.93 29.36 -12.37
CA GLY A 91 12.25 29.90 -12.68
C GLY A 91 13.12 30.19 -11.44
N LYS A 92 12.73 29.72 -10.25
CA LYS A 92 13.48 29.87 -8.99
C LYS A 92 13.73 28.51 -8.33
N PRO A 93 14.62 27.67 -8.88
CA PRO A 93 14.81 26.30 -8.39
C PRO A 93 15.20 26.25 -6.91
N ARG A 94 14.34 25.62 -6.11
CA ARG A 94 14.55 25.34 -4.68
C ARG A 94 14.72 23.84 -4.47
N LYS A 95 15.59 23.46 -3.53
CA LYS A 95 15.82 22.06 -3.14
C LYS A 95 15.40 21.76 -1.69
N MET A 96 15.12 22.80 -0.90
CA MET A 96 14.86 22.71 0.53
C MET A 96 13.61 23.53 0.88
N PHE A 97 12.75 22.97 1.73
CA PHE A 97 11.40 23.46 2.02
C PHE A 97 11.10 23.39 3.51
N SER A 98 10.40 24.38 4.03
CA SER A 98 9.94 24.41 5.41
C SER A 98 8.83 23.40 5.63
N LYS A 99 8.88 22.68 6.75
CA LYS A 99 7.78 21.80 7.16
C LYS A 99 6.45 22.57 7.22
N ASP A 100 6.45 23.69 7.94
CA ASP A 100 5.22 24.40 8.32
C ASP A 100 4.71 25.35 7.24
N HIS A 101 5.60 25.90 6.41
CA HIS A 101 5.22 26.87 5.37
C HIS A 101 5.08 26.27 3.98
N ASP A 102 5.73 25.15 3.69
CA ASP A 102 5.71 24.55 2.35
C ASP A 102 5.08 23.14 2.38
N ILE A 103 5.66 22.21 3.15
CA ILE A 103 5.34 20.77 3.06
C ILE A 103 3.94 20.46 3.58
N VAL A 104 3.63 20.90 4.80
CA VAL A 104 2.31 20.68 5.43
C VAL A 104 1.19 21.34 4.63
N PRO A 105 1.30 22.63 4.23
CA PRO A 105 0.28 23.25 3.39
C PRO A 105 0.05 22.53 2.07
N PHE A 106 1.13 22.05 1.41
CA PHE A 106 1.01 21.25 0.19
C PHE A 106 0.22 19.97 0.41
N ILE A 107 0.49 19.25 1.50
CA ILE A 107 -0.21 18.01 1.83
C ILE A 107 -1.69 18.28 2.11
N ASP A 108 -2.01 19.33 2.85
CA ASP A 108 -3.39 19.65 3.22
C ASP A 108 -4.23 20.04 1.98
N CYS A 109 -3.69 20.85 1.07
CA CYS A 109 -4.42 21.25 -0.14
C CYS A 109 -4.59 20.12 -1.17
N HIS A 110 -3.73 19.09 -1.12
CA HIS A 110 -3.80 17.92 -2.01
C HIS A 110 -4.26 16.63 -1.32
N TRP A 111 -4.86 16.71 -0.13
CA TRP A 111 -5.14 15.54 0.72
C TRP A 111 -5.84 14.39 0.00
N GLU A 112 -6.95 14.68 -0.70
CA GLU A 112 -7.76 13.68 -1.43
C GLU A 112 -7.03 13.06 -2.63
N GLY A 113 -6.10 13.82 -3.23
CA GLY A 113 -5.23 13.33 -4.28
C GLY A 113 -4.11 12.44 -3.75
N MET A 114 -3.60 12.77 -2.56
CA MET A 114 -2.39 12.20 -1.99
C MET A 114 -2.62 10.88 -1.24
N THR A 115 -3.71 10.76 -0.48
CA THR A 115 -3.96 9.59 0.37
C THR A 115 -5.42 9.16 0.35
N THR A 116 -5.67 7.89 0.66
CA THR A 116 -7.02 7.35 0.85
C THR A 116 -7.50 7.49 2.30
N MET A 117 -6.69 8.07 3.19
CA MET A 117 -7.09 8.36 4.57
C MET A 117 -8.19 9.41 4.59
N ALA A 118 -9.24 9.18 5.39
CA ALA A 118 -10.23 10.22 5.67
C ALA A 118 -9.52 11.47 6.23
N ARG A 119 -9.95 12.65 5.76
CA ARG A 119 -9.38 13.92 6.22
C ARG A 119 -9.64 14.07 7.72
N ARG A 120 -8.57 14.28 8.48
CA ARG A 120 -8.67 14.47 9.92
C ARG A 120 -8.91 15.95 10.22
N VAL A 121 -9.82 16.21 11.14
CA VAL A 121 -10.08 17.58 11.64
C VAL A 121 -8.92 18.07 12.52
N THR A 122 -8.19 17.15 13.17
CA THR A 122 -7.09 17.47 14.08
C THR A 122 -5.75 17.59 13.33
N GLN A 123 -4.91 18.54 13.75
CA GLN A 123 -3.56 18.75 13.19
C GLN A 123 -2.49 17.81 13.78
N SER A 124 -2.91 16.75 14.47
CA SER A 124 -2.02 15.73 15.06
C SER A 124 -1.08 15.07 14.04
N TRP A 125 -1.48 15.05 12.76
CA TRP A 125 -0.67 14.49 11.68
C TRP A 125 0.56 15.35 11.33
N HIS A 126 0.56 16.66 11.63
CA HIS A 126 1.74 17.53 11.44
C HIS A 126 2.93 17.03 12.27
N ALA A 127 2.67 16.59 13.51
CA ALA A 127 3.70 16.02 14.37
C ALA A 127 4.23 14.69 13.81
N THR A 128 3.38 13.91 13.14
CA THR A 128 3.83 12.69 12.45
C THR A 128 4.70 13.01 11.25
N ILE A 129 4.36 14.02 10.45
CA ILE A 129 5.21 14.52 9.35
C ILE A 129 6.57 14.94 9.88
N HIS A 130 6.61 15.72 10.97
CA HIS A 130 7.89 16.10 11.59
C HIS A 130 8.71 14.87 12.01
N ARG A 131 8.11 13.92 12.74
CA ARG A 131 8.80 12.69 13.14
C ARG A 131 9.30 11.89 11.95
N THR A 132 8.53 11.79 10.88
CA THR A 132 8.93 11.09 9.65
C THR A 132 10.14 11.77 9.00
N LEU A 133 10.06 13.10 8.79
CA LEU A 133 11.14 13.87 8.18
C LEU A 133 12.43 13.75 8.99
N THR A 134 12.36 13.89 10.31
CA THR A 134 13.52 13.79 11.21
C THR A 134 14.10 12.38 11.30
N LYS A 135 13.24 11.34 11.37
CA LYS A 135 13.67 9.95 11.50
C LYS A 135 14.40 9.44 10.26
N GLU A 136 14.03 9.94 9.08
CA GLU A 136 14.55 9.49 7.78
C GLU A 136 15.56 10.47 7.17
N VAL A 137 16.13 11.36 7.99
CA VAL A 137 17.31 12.16 7.59
C VAL A 137 18.50 11.22 7.36
N GLY A 138 19.20 11.42 6.24
CA GLY A 138 20.34 10.58 5.86
C GLY A 138 19.95 9.28 5.16
N THR A 139 18.65 8.96 5.06
CA THR A 139 18.14 7.81 4.29
C THR A 139 17.26 8.25 3.12
N MET A 140 16.26 9.11 3.37
CA MET A 140 15.35 9.63 2.35
C MET A 140 15.37 11.16 2.26
N PHE A 141 15.67 11.83 3.37
CA PHE A 141 15.62 13.29 3.45
C PHE A 141 16.96 13.91 3.84
N LEU A 142 17.13 15.16 3.44
CA LEU A 142 18.14 16.09 3.93
C LEU A 142 17.46 17.02 4.94
N CYS A 143 18.17 17.39 6.00
CA CYS A 143 17.77 18.44 6.93
C CYS A 143 18.87 19.49 6.98
N LYS A 144 18.52 20.76 6.79
CA LYS A 144 19.41 21.88 7.06
C LYS A 144 18.83 22.64 8.24
N ASP A 145 19.52 22.55 9.37
CA ASP A 145 19.22 23.38 10.52
C ASP A 145 19.62 24.82 10.20
N THR A 146 18.69 25.73 10.43
CA THR A 146 18.85 27.16 10.26
C THR A 146 18.67 27.88 11.60
N SER A 147 18.89 27.13 12.69
CA SER A 147 18.72 27.54 14.08
C SER A 147 19.58 28.74 14.48
N HIS A 148 20.66 29.02 13.75
CA HIS A 148 21.46 30.23 13.96
C HIS A 148 20.74 31.53 13.54
N ASP A 149 19.77 31.46 12.63
CA ASP A 149 19.02 32.62 12.12
C ASP A 149 17.60 32.73 12.72
N GLY A 150 17.26 31.88 13.71
CA GLY A 150 15.91 31.80 14.29
C GLY A 150 14.85 31.20 13.35
N SER A 151 15.24 30.75 12.16
CA SER A 151 14.33 30.13 11.19
C SER A 151 14.13 28.64 11.44
N HIS A 152 12.99 28.11 10.99
CA HIS A 152 12.64 26.69 11.08
C HIS A 152 13.51 25.81 10.16
N PRO A 153 13.78 24.54 10.55
CA PRO A 153 14.58 23.63 9.74
C PRO A 153 13.95 23.41 8.36
N LEU A 154 14.82 23.31 7.36
CA LEU A 154 14.42 23.04 5.98
C LEU A 154 14.72 21.59 5.60
N TYR A 155 13.81 20.98 4.85
CA TYR A 155 13.90 19.59 4.42
C TYR A 155 13.96 19.48 2.89
N GLY A 156 14.75 18.52 2.40
CA GLY A 156 14.89 18.22 0.97
C GLY A 156 14.98 16.72 0.71
N LEU A 157 14.97 16.31 -0.55
CA LEU A 157 15.16 14.89 -0.94
C LEU A 157 16.65 14.53 -0.96
N LEU A 158 17.02 13.39 -0.38
CA LEU A 158 18.38 12.86 -0.44
C LEU A 158 18.58 12.01 -1.70
N GLY A 159 19.49 12.43 -2.59
CA GLY A 159 19.95 11.61 -3.73
C GLY A 159 18.88 11.23 -4.75
N LEU A 160 17.68 11.80 -4.68
CA LEU A 160 16.53 11.39 -5.48
C LEU A 160 16.24 12.39 -6.60
N HIS A 161 16.40 11.95 -7.85
CA HIS A 161 15.93 12.70 -9.02
C HIS A 161 14.41 12.53 -9.18
N LEU A 162 13.70 13.60 -9.55
CA LEU A 162 12.24 13.57 -9.69
C LEU A 162 11.74 12.50 -10.67
N THR A 163 12.50 12.22 -11.72
CA THR A 163 12.20 11.16 -12.70
C THR A 163 12.27 9.75 -12.12
N GLN A 164 12.93 9.55 -10.98
CA GLN A 164 13.05 8.26 -10.30
C GLN A 164 11.94 8.02 -9.27
N ILE A 165 11.13 9.03 -8.94
CA ILE A 165 9.98 8.90 -8.05
C ILE A 165 8.92 8.04 -8.76
N LYS A 166 8.66 6.85 -8.22
CA LYS A 166 7.72 5.86 -8.79
C LYS A 166 7.22 4.88 -7.74
N PRO A 167 6.08 4.21 -7.98
CA PRO A 167 5.66 3.07 -7.17
C PRO A 167 6.73 1.98 -7.10
N ASN A 168 6.95 1.40 -5.93
CA ASN A 168 7.79 0.22 -5.77
C ASN A 168 6.93 -1.05 -5.89
N TYR A 169 6.61 -1.43 -7.13
CA TYR A 169 5.76 -2.61 -7.39
C TYR A 169 6.36 -3.91 -6.89
N GLU A 170 7.70 -4.04 -6.92
CA GLU A 170 8.39 -5.21 -6.39
C GLU A 170 8.14 -5.37 -4.87
N ALA A 171 8.25 -4.28 -4.11
CA ALA A 171 7.93 -4.28 -2.69
C ALA A 171 6.44 -4.56 -2.43
N MET A 172 5.54 -4.04 -3.27
CA MET A 172 4.10 -4.34 -3.16
C MET A 172 3.78 -5.81 -3.44
N ILE A 173 4.48 -6.45 -4.38
CA ILE A 173 4.36 -7.89 -4.65
C ILE A 173 4.91 -8.71 -3.47
N LYS A 174 6.14 -8.40 -3.02
CA LYS A 174 6.77 -9.07 -1.87
C LYS A 174 5.97 -8.92 -0.58
N GLY A 175 5.34 -7.77 -0.38
CA GLY A 175 4.44 -7.49 0.74
C GLY A 175 3.05 -8.13 0.62
N GLY A 176 2.76 -8.84 -0.48
CA GLY A 176 1.48 -9.52 -0.69
C GLY A 176 0.31 -8.59 -1.03
N HIS A 177 0.57 -7.31 -1.32
CA HIS A 177 -0.44 -6.36 -1.79
C HIS A 177 -0.80 -6.59 -3.26
N LEU A 178 0.16 -7.05 -4.06
CA LEU A 178 -0.04 -7.47 -5.45
C LEU A 178 0.25 -8.96 -5.60
N ARG A 179 -0.45 -9.63 -6.51
CA ARG A 179 -0.21 -11.02 -6.92
C ARG A 179 0.02 -11.07 -8.41
N ILE A 180 0.94 -11.94 -8.82
CA ILE A 180 1.16 -12.28 -10.22
C ILE A 180 0.29 -13.49 -10.52
N THR A 181 -0.59 -13.37 -11.51
CA THR A 181 -1.41 -14.46 -12.04
C THR A 181 -1.08 -14.70 -13.51
N GLU A 182 -1.61 -15.77 -14.08
CA GLU A 182 -1.48 -16.04 -15.53
C GLU A 182 -2.07 -14.90 -16.38
N MET A 183 -3.06 -14.17 -15.85
CA MET A 183 -3.67 -13.01 -16.50
C MET A 183 -2.92 -11.68 -16.25
N GLY A 184 -1.74 -11.72 -15.61
CA GLY A 184 -0.91 -10.56 -15.30
C GLY A 184 -0.89 -10.18 -13.82
N ILE A 185 -0.44 -8.95 -13.52
CA ILE A 185 -0.36 -8.46 -12.13
C ILE A 185 -1.75 -7.98 -11.70
N GLN A 186 -2.21 -8.42 -10.54
CA GLN A 186 -3.48 -8.00 -9.95
C GLN A 186 -3.29 -7.60 -8.49
N GLN A 187 -4.10 -6.65 -8.00
CA GLN A 187 -4.07 -6.27 -6.59
C GLN A 187 -4.91 -7.21 -5.74
N VAL A 188 -4.41 -7.58 -4.57
CA VAL A 188 -5.17 -8.39 -3.60
C VAL A 188 -6.18 -7.49 -2.90
N THR A 189 -7.47 -7.73 -3.11
CA THR A 189 -8.53 -7.12 -2.31
C THR A 189 -8.63 -7.81 -0.96
N ALA A 190 -8.53 -7.06 0.14
CA ALA A 190 -8.70 -7.58 1.50
C ALA A 190 -10.14 -7.99 1.85
N ALA A 191 -11.04 -8.03 0.86
CA ALA A 191 -12.39 -8.56 1.01
C ALA A 191 -12.43 -9.99 0.44
N GLY A 192 -12.57 -10.98 1.32
CA GLY A 192 -13.19 -12.25 0.96
C GLY A 192 -12.32 -13.47 0.65
N SER A 193 -11.11 -13.62 1.19
CA SER A 193 -10.46 -14.95 1.26
C SER A 193 -9.29 -14.98 2.24
N VAL A 194 -9.55 -14.73 3.52
CA VAL A 194 -8.64 -15.16 4.59
C VAL A 194 -8.88 -16.64 4.80
N LYS A 195 -8.24 -17.49 3.98
CA LYS A 195 -8.06 -18.90 4.32
C LYS A 195 -7.11 -18.88 5.52
N GLY A 196 -7.67 -18.93 6.72
CA GLY A 196 -6.93 -18.93 7.98
C GLY A 196 -5.86 -20.02 7.90
N ARG A 197 -4.59 -19.62 7.90
CA ARG A 197 -3.50 -20.55 8.11
C ARG A 197 -3.54 -20.92 9.58
N ASN A 198 -4.36 -21.90 9.93
CA ASN A 198 -4.21 -22.60 11.20
C ASN A 198 -2.84 -23.25 11.17
N SER A 199 -1.91 -22.67 11.93
CA SER A 199 -0.70 -23.32 12.35
C SER A 199 -1.09 -24.65 12.98
N ARG A 200 -0.83 -25.77 12.30
CA ARG A 200 -0.84 -27.09 12.94
C ARG A 200 0.15 -27.00 14.10
N LYS A 201 -0.36 -26.87 15.32
CA LYS A 201 0.43 -26.91 16.53
C LYS A 201 1.07 -28.30 16.56
N LYS A 202 2.39 -28.34 16.38
CA LYS A 202 3.20 -29.54 16.58
C LYS A 202 2.87 -30.06 17.98
N THR A 203 2.29 -31.25 18.06
CA THR A 203 2.16 -32.00 19.30
C THR A 203 3.58 -32.32 19.76
N LEU A 204 4.03 -31.68 20.84
CA LEU A 204 5.18 -32.17 21.59
C LEU A 204 4.83 -33.59 22.06
N GLY A 205 5.68 -34.55 21.70
CA GLY A 205 5.60 -35.88 22.26
C GLY A 205 6.02 -35.86 23.72
N ASP A 206 5.31 -36.62 24.54
CA ASP A 206 5.92 -37.42 25.59
C ASP A 206 5.04 -38.64 25.92
N HIS A 207 5.70 -39.80 25.78
CA HIS A 207 5.48 -41.18 26.23
C HIS A 207 4.09 -41.75 26.63
N GLY A 208 3.77 -42.93 26.05
CA GLY A 208 2.93 -43.93 26.74
C GLY A 208 2.20 -45.00 25.90
N ALA A 209 2.89 -46.04 25.46
CA ALA A 209 2.46 -47.45 25.32
C ALA A 209 1.22 -47.87 24.46
N GLY A 210 1.49 -48.62 23.39
CA GLY A 210 1.00 -50.02 23.23
C GLY A 210 -0.35 -50.31 22.55
N PRO A 211 -0.56 -51.53 21.99
CA PRO A 211 -1.20 -51.72 20.68
C PRO A 211 -2.49 -52.57 20.66
N SER A 212 -3.41 -52.37 19.68
CA SER A 212 -4.11 -53.44 18.92
C SER A 212 -5.37 -53.01 18.13
N LYS A 213 -5.47 -53.58 16.91
CA LYS A 213 -6.63 -54.14 16.17
C LYS A 213 -7.98 -53.39 16.05
N LYS A 214 -8.38 -53.20 14.77
CA LYS A 214 -9.71 -53.27 14.13
C LYS A 214 -10.93 -52.72 14.89
N GLY A 215 -11.54 -51.65 14.38
CA GLY A 215 -12.90 -51.22 14.73
C GLY A 215 -13.49 -50.20 13.74
N ARG A 216 -14.71 -50.45 13.29
CA ARG A 216 -15.57 -49.64 12.40
C ARG A 216 -16.24 -48.50 13.19
N GLY A 217 -16.51 -47.37 12.54
CA GLY A 217 -17.34 -46.25 13.07
C GLY A 217 -16.51 -45.24 13.87
N GLY A 218 -16.51 -43.93 13.61
CA GLY A 218 -17.66 -43.10 13.26
C GLY A 218 -18.07 -42.32 14.51
N ASP A 219 -17.23 -41.40 14.99
CA ASP A 219 -17.66 -40.25 15.79
C ASP A 219 -16.60 -39.15 15.76
N SER A 220 -17.03 -37.94 15.43
CA SER A 220 -16.16 -36.76 15.40
C SER A 220 -15.94 -36.32 16.84
N GLY A 221 -14.67 -36.18 17.25
CA GLY A 221 -14.31 -35.86 18.63
C GLY A 221 -14.95 -34.56 19.12
N ALA A 222 -16.07 -34.69 19.83
CA ALA A 222 -16.64 -33.62 20.63
C ALA A 222 -15.65 -33.31 21.77
N ILE A 223 -15.15 -32.08 21.79
CA ILE A 223 -14.36 -31.57 22.91
C ILE A 223 -15.29 -31.57 24.12
N LYS A 224 -14.98 -32.37 25.16
CA LYS A 224 -15.77 -32.39 26.40
C LYS A 224 -15.75 -30.99 27.03
N LEU A 225 -16.88 -30.29 26.95
CA LEU A 225 -17.06 -28.99 27.57
C LEU A 225 -17.26 -29.15 29.09
N PRO A 226 -16.80 -28.20 29.90
CA PRO A 226 -17.19 -28.11 31.31
C PRO A 226 -18.72 -28.02 31.45
N ALA A 227 -19.26 -28.34 32.64
CA ALA A 227 -20.71 -28.41 32.88
C ALA A 227 -21.49 -27.12 32.54
N HIS A 228 -20.82 -25.96 32.48
CA HIS A 228 -21.38 -24.67 32.08
C HIS A 228 -21.51 -24.51 30.53
N GLY A 229 -21.09 -25.49 29.74
CA GLY A 229 -21.29 -25.50 28.29
C GLY A 229 -20.45 -24.50 27.49
N TYR A 230 -19.48 -23.81 28.12
CA TYR A 230 -18.57 -22.87 27.45
C TYR A 230 -17.11 -23.13 27.84
N PRO A 231 -16.16 -23.07 26.89
CA PRO A 231 -14.73 -23.08 27.20
C PRO A 231 -14.35 -21.84 28.03
N LEU A 232 -13.56 -22.03 29.09
CA LEU A 232 -13.09 -20.94 29.96
C LEU A 232 -12.24 -19.90 29.22
N GLU A 233 -11.64 -20.27 28.09
CA GLU A 233 -10.81 -19.41 27.24
C GLU A 233 -11.60 -18.68 26.13
N HIS A 234 -12.93 -18.81 26.06
CA HIS A 234 -13.72 -18.20 24.98
C HIS A 234 -13.86 -16.67 25.21
N PRO A 235 -13.45 -15.81 24.26
CA PRO A 235 -13.53 -14.37 24.42
C PRO A 235 -14.98 -13.87 24.57
N TYR A 236 -15.19 -12.89 25.46
CA TYR A 236 -16.49 -12.23 25.60
C TYR A 236 -16.79 -11.27 24.45
N ASN A 237 -18.07 -11.18 24.07
CA ASN A 237 -18.56 -10.22 23.08
C ASN A 237 -18.34 -8.79 23.58
N LYS A 238 -17.57 -7.98 22.84
CA LYS A 238 -17.31 -6.56 23.13
C LYS A 238 -17.11 -5.78 21.83
N ASP A 239 -17.34 -4.46 21.88
CA ASP A 239 -17.03 -3.51 20.80
C ASP A 239 -17.74 -3.84 19.47
N GLY A 240 -18.97 -4.37 19.56
CA GLY A 240 -19.78 -4.76 18.40
C GLY A 240 -19.40 -6.09 17.75
N TYR A 241 -18.40 -6.81 18.29
CA TYR A 241 -18.00 -8.13 17.82
C TYR A 241 -18.70 -9.25 18.60
N ARG A 242 -19.13 -10.29 17.88
CA ARG A 242 -19.75 -11.51 18.45
C ARG A 242 -18.88 -12.72 18.16
N TYR A 243 -18.48 -13.44 19.20
CA TYR A 243 -17.74 -14.70 19.12
C TYR A 243 -18.69 -15.87 19.31
N ILE A 244 -18.84 -16.69 18.27
CA ILE A 244 -19.64 -17.93 18.31
C ILE A 244 -18.71 -19.14 18.20
N LEU A 245 -19.05 -20.21 18.91
CA LEU A 245 -18.45 -21.52 18.64
C LEU A 245 -18.94 -21.98 17.27
N ALA A 246 -18.01 -22.41 16.43
CA ALA A 246 -18.32 -22.93 15.11
C ALA A 246 -17.83 -24.38 15.02
N GLU A 247 -18.73 -25.27 14.63
CA GLU A 247 -18.39 -26.66 14.31
C GLU A 247 -18.16 -26.82 12.80
N PRO A 248 -17.33 -27.77 12.37
CA PRO A 248 -17.17 -28.08 10.95
C PRO A 248 -18.49 -28.57 10.35
N ASP A 249 -19.02 -27.88 9.34
CA ASP A 249 -20.22 -28.31 8.62
C ASP A 249 -19.93 -29.59 7.81
N PRO A 250 -20.59 -30.73 8.12
CA PRO A 250 -20.38 -31.99 7.42
C PRO A 250 -20.93 -32.00 5.98
N HIS A 251 -21.79 -31.05 5.60
CA HIS A 251 -22.43 -30.98 4.29
C HIS A 251 -21.85 -29.88 3.39
N ALA A 252 -20.81 -29.16 3.84
CA ALA A 252 -20.18 -28.12 3.05
C ALA A 252 -19.56 -28.72 1.77
N PRO A 253 -20.01 -28.31 0.56
CA PRO A 253 -19.41 -28.79 -0.67
C PRO A 253 -17.97 -28.25 -0.78
N PHE A 254 -17.04 -29.11 -1.21
CA PHE A 254 -15.59 -28.88 -1.37
C PHE A 254 -14.68 -29.09 -0.13
N ARG A 255 -14.68 -30.30 0.43
CA ARG A 255 -13.51 -30.81 1.18
C ARG A 255 -12.33 -31.05 0.21
N GLN A 256 -11.27 -30.26 0.33
CA GLN A 256 -9.90 -30.64 -0.07
C GLN A 256 -9.04 -30.80 1.19
#